data_AF-A0A8D8H137-F1
#
_entry.id   AF-A0A8D8H137-F1
#
_cell.length_a   1.000
_cell.length_b   1.000
_cell.length_c   1.000
_cell.angle_alpha   90.00
_cell.angle_beta   90.00
_cell.angle_gamma   90.00
#
_symmetry.space_group_name_H-M   'P 1'
#
loop_
_entity.id
_entity.type
_entity.pdbx_description
1 polymer ?
#
loop_
_entity_poly.entity_id
_entity_poly.type
_entity_poly.pdbx_seq_one_letter_code
_entity_poly.pdbx_strand_id
1 'polypeptide(L)'
;CGRTWTLRRTFRLIVLFCRNCERYLNPPSEWVQCSLESKELLSVCLKRLKGLKEVKLVDAGFIWTEPHSKRIKVKLTVHGEVMDGCVLQQVFVVEFTVNNQMC
;
A
#
# COMPACT_ATOMS: atom_id res chain seq x y z
N CYS A 1 9.10 -25.50 -2.84
CA CYS A 1 8.10 -25.08 -3.84
C CYS A 1 6.77 -24.94 -3.09
N GLY A 2 6.14 -23.77 -3.11
CA GLY A 2 5.00 -23.46 -2.22
C GLY A 2 5.38 -22.43 -1.15
N ARG A 3 5.31 -21.15 -1.50
CA ARG A 3 5.25 -20.07 -0.50
C ARG A 3 3.78 -19.83 -0.21
N THR A 4 3.22 -20.68 0.64
CA THR A 4 1.89 -20.49 1.22
C THR A 4 1.88 -19.17 2.00
N TRP A 5 0.88 -18.35 1.70
CA TRP A 5 0.64 -17.00 2.21
C TRP A 5 0.19 -16.99 3.69
N THR A 6 0.73 -17.89 4.51
CA THR A 6 0.37 -18.05 5.91
C THR A 6 1.60 -17.84 6.78
N LEU A 7 1.68 -16.64 7.36
CA LEU A 7 2.02 -16.33 8.76
C LEU A 7 2.72 -14.95 8.88
N ARG A 8 1.94 -13.98 9.38
CA ARG A 8 2.40 -12.79 10.13
C ARG A 8 3.55 -11.95 9.52
N ARG A 9 3.47 -11.58 8.25
CA ARG A 9 4.28 -10.45 7.76
C ARG A 9 3.50 -9.16 7.95
N THR A 10 3.84 -8.41 9.00
CA THR A 10 3.49 -7.00 9.08
C THR A 10 4.10 -6.30 7.88
N PHE A 11 3.30 -6.00 6.85
CA PHE A 11 3.77 -5.32 5.65
C PHE A 11 4.05 -3.87 6.00
N ARG A 12 5.29 -3.57 6.37
CA ARG A 12 5.75 -2.21 6.61
C ARG A 12 6.57 -1.73 5.41
N LEU A 13 6.12 -0.66 4.79
CA LEU A 13 6.77 -0.03 3.64
C LEU A 13 7.11 1.42 3.97
N ILE A 14 7.99 2.01 3.17
CA ILE A 14 8.40 3.41 3.32
C ILE A 14 7.96 4.17 2.07
N VAL A 15 7.33 5.32 2.28
CA VAL A 15 7.00 6.27 1.22
C VAL A 15 7.81 7.53 1.46
N LEU A 16 8.39 8.07 0.40
CA LEU A 16 9.21 9.28 0.46
C LEU A 16 8.33 10.49 0.16
N PHE A 17 8.46 11.52 0.99
CA PHE A 17 7.70 12.76 0.92
C PHE A 17 8.64 13.97 0.94
N CYS A 18 8.44 14.89 0.01
CA CYS A 18 9.18 16.15 -0.06
C CYS A 18 8.36 17.27 0.61
N ARG A 19 8.92 17.88 1.66
CA ARG A 19 8.23 18.96 2.40
C ARG A 19 8.10 20.27 1.63
N ASN A 20 9.05 20.56 0.73
CA ASN A 20 9.05 21.81 -0.04
C ASN A 20 8.00 21.82 -1.16
N CYS A 21 7.69 20.66 -1.74
CA CYS A 21 6.80 20.55 -2.89
C CYS A 21 5.49 19.83 -2.57
N GLU A 22 5.35 19.27 -1.36
CA GLU A 22 4.21 18.45 -0.93
C GLU A 22 3.95 17.26 -1.89
N ARG A 23 5.04 16.63 -2.36
CA ARG A 23 5.00 15.53 -3.33
C ARG A 23 5.45 14.22 -2.71
N TYR A 24 4.82 13.14 -3.17
CA TYR A 24 5.21 11.77 -2.86
C TYR A 24 6.01 11.17 -4.01
N LEU A 25 7.03 10.37 -3.68
CA LEU A 25 7.82 9.66 -4.68
C LEU A 25 7.07 8.44 -5.21
N ASN A 26 6.61 8.53 -6.44
CA ASN A 26 6.19 7.42 -7.28
C ASN A 26 7.44 6.73 -7.89
N PRO A 27 7.70 5.44 -7.62
CA PRO A 27 8.83 4.74 -8.22
C PRO A 27 8.66 4.67 -9.74
N PRO A 28 9.74 4.81 -10.56
CA PRO A 28 11.17 4.78 -10.21
C PRO A 28 11.76 6.11 -9.66
N SER A 29 11.41 7.27 -10.21
CA SER A 29 11.95 8.59 -9.80
C SER A 29 10.98 9.75 -10.06
N GLU A 30 9.67 9.51 -10.02
CA GLU A 30 8.66 10.52 -10.33
C GLU A 30 8.07 11.10 -9.04
N TRP A 31 7.91 12.41 -8.96
CA TRP A 31 7.31 13.09 -7.81
C TRP A 31 5.90 13.55 -8.16
N VAL A 32 4.90 12.97 -7.49
CA VAL A 32 3.49 13.26 -7.71
C VAL A 32 2.93 14.04 -6.53
N GLN A 33 2.24 15.14 -6.81
CA GLN A 33 1.52 15.89 -5.78
C GLN A 33 0.24 15.11 -5.43
N CYS A 34 0.10 14.72 -4.17
CA CYS A 34 -1.07 13.99 -3.68
C CYS A 34 -1.45 14.55 -2.30
N SER A 35 -2.75 14.66 -2.04
CA SER A 35 -3.23 14.98 -0.70
C SER A 35 -3.22 13.74 0.21
N LEU A 36 -3.21 13.95 1.53
CA LEU A 36 -3.47 12.87 2.48
C LEU A 36 -4.87 12.28 2.20
N GLU A 37 -4.99 10.96 2.31
CA GLU A 37 -6.24 10.22 2.08
C GLU A 37 -6.82 10.33 0.65
N SER A 38 -6.01 10.75 -0.34
CA SER A 38 -6.43 10.83 -1.74
C SER A 38 -6.31 9.49 -2.50
N LYS A 39 -7.04 9.38 -3.62
CA LYS A 39 -6.95 8.25 -4.56
C LYS A 39 -5.58 8.13 -5.22
N GLU A 40 -4.88 9.25 -5.42
CA GLU A 40 -3.54 9.24 -6.01
C GLU A 40 -2.54 8.62 -5.03
N LEU A 41 -2.66 8.93 -3.73
CA LEU A 41 -1.80 8.35 -2.70
C LEU A 41 -1.99 6.82 -2.60
N LEU A 42 -3.23 6.32 -2.69
CA LEU A 42 -3.48 4.87 -2.78
C LEU A 42 -2.75 4.25 -3.96
N SER A 43 -2.80 4.91 -5.12
CA SER A 43 -2.15 4.41 -6.33
C SER A 43 -0.62 4.31 -6.16
N VAL A 44 0.01 5.29 -5.50
CA VAL A 44 1.45 5.25 -5.14
C VAL A 44 1.74 4.10 -4.17
N CYS A 45 0.91 3.92 -3.14
CA CYS A 45 1.04 2.83 -2.17
C CYS A 45 0.89 1.44 -2.83
N LEU A 46 -0.07 1.26 -3.72
CA LEU A 46 -0.30 0.01 -4.46
C LEU A 46 0.87 -0.32 -5.37
N LYS A 47 1.41 0.66 -6.12
CA LYS A 47 2.59 0.45 -6.98
C LYS A 47 3.83 -0.03 -6.21
N ARG A 48 3.95 0.32 -4.92
CA ARG A 48 5.05 -0.11 -4.04
C ARG A 48 4.93 -1.56 -3.56
N LEU A 49 3.72 -2.11 -3.56
CA LEU A 49 3.46 -3.48 -3.13
C LEU A 49 3.88 -4.48 -4.21
N LYS A 50 4.68 -5.48 -3.83
CA LYS A 50 5.06 -6.59 -4.70
C LYS A 50 4.01 -7.70 -4.59
N GLY A 51 3.65 -8.33 -5.72
CA GLY A 51 2.72 -9.47 -5.75
C GLY A 51 1.26 -9.13 -6.05
N LEU A 52 0.90 -7.84 -6.24
CA LEU A 52 -0.45 -7.43 -6.67
C LEU A 52 -0.84 -7.93 -8.07
N LYS A 53 0.12 -8.40 -8.89
CA LYS A 53 -0.20 -8.96 -10.22
C LYS A 53 -0.78 -10.36 -10.15
N GLU A 54 -0.53 -11.09 -9.07
CA GLU A 54 -0.96 -12.48 -8.88
C GLU A 54 -2.31 -12.57 -8.16
N VAL A 55 -2.74 -11.47 -7.52
CA VAL A 55 -3.98 -11.40 -6.74
C VAL A 55 -4.92 -10.34 -7.31
N LYS A 56 -6.22 -10.59 -7.31
CA LYS A 56 -7.21 -9.61 -7.76
C LYS A 56 -7.50 -8.64 -6.62
N LEU A 57 -7.18 -7.35 -6.79
CA LEU A 57 -7.56 -6.32 -5.83
C LEU A 57 -9.07 -6.03 -5.95
N VAL A 58 -9.78 -6.09 -4.83
CA VAL A 58 -11.23 -5.85 -4.76
C VAL A 58 -11.51 -4.46 -4.24
N ASP A 59 -10.88 -4.14 -3.11
CA ASP A 59 -11.10 -2.89 -2.40
C ASP A 59 -9.82 -2.44 -1.70
N ALA A 60 -9.63 -1.13 -1.61
CA ALA A 60 -8.52 -0.51 -0.93
C ALA A 60 -9.02 0.75 -0.22
N GLY A 61 -8.73 0.85 1.08
CA GLY A 61 -9.18 1.97 1.91
C GLY A 61 -8.13 2.38 2.93
N PHE A 62 -8.14 3.65 3.30
CA PHE A 62 -7.34 4.15 4.41
C PHE A 62 -7.98 3.76 5.74
N ILE A 63 -7.15 3.39 6.69
CA ILE A 63 -7.54 3.26 8.09
C ILE A 63 -7.08 4.53 8.78
N TRP A 64 -8.02 5.21 9.45
CA TRP A 64 -7.70 6.39 10.24
C TRP A 64 -6.58 6.07 11.24
N THR A 65 -5.57 6.92 11.26
CA THR A 65 -4.45 6.84 12.20
C THR A 65 -4.24 8.20 12.86
N GLU A 66 -3.66 8.18 14.06
CA GLU A 66 -3.31 9.39 14.81
C GLU A 66 -2.55 10.42 13.94
N PRO A 67 -2.96 11.70 13.92
CA PRO A 67 -2.44 12.73 12.99
C PRO A 67 -0.95 13.08 13.16
N HIS A 68 -0.32 12.71 14.28
CA HIS A 68 1.12 12.92 14.51
C HIS A 68 1.99 11.72 14.14
N SER A 69 1.38 10.55 13.99
CA SER A 69 2.06 9.36 13.53
C SER A 69 2.27 9.56 12.03
N LYS A 70 3.51 9.79 11.59
CA LYS A 70 3.93 9.82 10.17
C LYS A 70 3.79 8.43 9.52
N ARG A 71 2.67 7.75 9.76
CA ARG A 71 2.36 6.38 9.37
C ARG A 71 0.96 6.39 8.79
N ILE A 72 0.80 5.73 7.67
CA ILE A 72 -0.45 5.61 6.93
C ILE A 72 -0.78 4.13 6.91
N LYS A 73 -1.95 3.75 7.40
CA LYS A 73 -2.41 2.37 7.33
C LYS A 73 -3.41 2.23 6.20
N VAL A 74 -3.20 1.23 5.35
CA VAL A 74 -4.08 0.92 4.23
C VAL A 74 -4.61 -0.48 4.42
N LYS A 75 -5.94 -0.60 4.43
CA LYS A 75 -6.65 -1.88 4.36
C LYS A 75 -6.79 -2.25 2.88
N LEU A 76 -6.39 -3.47 2.55
CA LEU A 76 -6.52 -4.04 1.22
C LEU A 76 -7.36 -5.30 1.32
N THR A 77 -8.35 -5.40 0.45
CA THR A 77 -9.16 -6.61 0.27
C THR A 77 -8.80 -7.19 -1.08
N VAL A 78 -8.25 -8.41 -1.09
CA VAL A 78 -7.87 -9.11 -2.31
C VAL A 78 -8.60 -10.44 -2.39
N HIS A 79 -8.86 -10.88 -3.62
CA HIS A 79 -9.34 -12.21 -3.93
C HIS A 79 -8.17 -13.06 -4.40
N GLY A 80 -7.93 -14.15 -3.68
CA GLY A 80 -7.05 -15.24 -4.10
C GLY A 80 -7.88 -16.33 -4.76
N GLU A 81 -7.48 -16.75 -5.95
CA GLU A 81 -8.04 -17.95 -6.57
C GLU A 81 -7.44 -19.18 -5.87
N VAL A 82 -8.29 -19.98 -5.24
CA VAL A 82 -7.92 -21.31 -4.75
C VAL A 82 -8.51 -22.32 -5.73
N MET A 83 -7.75 -23.38 -6.01
CA MET A 83 -8.07 -24.41 -7.01
C MET A 83 -9.57 -24.80 -6.98
N ASP A 84 -10.15 -25.06 -8.16
CA ASP A 84 -11.58 -25.33 -8.39
C ASP A 84 -12.55 -24.14 -8.19
N GLY A 85 -12.21 -22.97 -8.77
CA GLY A 85 -13.17 -21.86 -8.91
C GLY A 85 -13.61 -21.18 -7.62
N CYS A 86 -13.02 -21.56 -6.48
CA CYS A 86 -13.30 -20.96 -5.18
C CYS A 86 -12.47 -19.68 -5.01
N VAL A 87 -13.16 -18.54 -4.91
CA VAL A 87 -12.52 -17.25 -4.61
C VAL A 87 -12.46 -17.04 -3.10
N LEU A 88 -11.24 -16.98 -2.55
CA LEU A 88 -11.04 -16.62 -1.15
C LEU A 88 -10.78 -15.12 -1.03
N GLN A 89 -11.62 -14.44 -0.25
CA GLN A 89 -11.40 -13.05 0.12
C GLN A 89 -10.50 -12.97 1.35
N GLN A 90 -9.39 -12.25 1.22
CA GLN A 90 -8.48 -11.99 2.33
C GLN A 90 -8.25 -10.50 2.52
N VAL A 91 -8.27 -10.08 3.78
CA VAL A 91 -8.02 -8.70 4.20
C VAL A 91 -6.60 -8.59 4.72
N PHE A 92 -5.87 -7.61 4.20
CA PHE A 92 -4.52 -7.27 4.58
C PHE A 92 -4.46 -5.84 5.10
N VAL A 93 -3.64 -5.60 6.12
CA VAL A 93 -3.34 -4.25 6.60
C VAL A 93 -1.87 -3.98 6.33
N VAL A 94 -1.61 -2.97 5.52
CA VAL A 94 -0.28 -2.49 5.17
C VAL A 94 -0.01 -1.19 5.89
N GLU A 95 1.16 -1.08 6.48
CA GLU A 95 1.61 0.13 7.16
C GLU A 95 2.70 0.83 6.34
N PHE A 96 2.45 2.06 5.95
CA PHE A 96 3.40 2.92 5.24
C PHE A 96 3.98 3.95 6.21
N THR A 97 5.29 3.97 6.39
CA THR A 97 5.99 5.04 7.13
C THR A 97 6.41 6.14 6.16
N VAL A 98 6.05 7.38 6.45
CA VAL A 98 6.41 8.55 5.66
C VAL A 98 7.80 9.02 6.06
N ASN A 99 8.77 8.83 5.17
CA ASN A 99 10.12 9.36 5.33
C ASN A 99 10.29 10.64 4.52
N ASN A 100 10.99 11.62 5.09
CA ASN A 100 11.18 12.90 4.42
C ASN A 100 12.43 12.82 3.54
N GLN A 101 12.29 13.15 2.26
CA GLN A 101 13.40 13.22 1.32
C GLN A 101 13.20 14.42 0.41
N MET A 102 14.26 15.19 0.17
CA MET A 102 14.25 16.29 -0.78
C MET A 102 14.18 15.73 -2.21
N CYS A 103 13.37 16.37 -3.05
CA CYS A 103 13.18 15.98 -4.44
C CYS A 103 14.38 16.29 -5.32
#